data_AF-A0A381PK11-F1
#
_entry.id   AF-A0A381PK11-F1
#
_cell.length_a   1.000
_cell.length_b   1.000
_cell.length_c   1.000
_cell.angle_alpha   90.00
_cell.angle_beta   90.00
_cell.angle_gamma   90.00
#
_symmetry.space_group_name_H-M   'P 1'
#
loop_
_entity.id
_entity.type
_entity.pdbx_description
1 polymer ?
#
loop_
_entity_poly.entity_id
_entity_poly.type
_entity_poly.pdbx_seq_one_letter_code
_entity_poly.pdbx_strand_id
1 'polypeptide(L)'
;MRTLLLIFIFCFSYSLEATADYFKWEILFAAKGFGTEFETIPLTAAGKVEFADNKIECRMESFWTRMEADLLLEGKTLACVNGDKENSVSVVCRDNHLNRKYNLLKELYPAARDGFRLFPKMGNGSPYLELRCYF
;
A
#
# COMPACT_ATOMS: atom_id res chain seq x y z
N MET A 1 -28.11 -34.36 -18.02
CA MET A 1 -28.45 -32.95 -17.69
C MET A 1 -27.94 -32.49 -16.32
N ARG A 2 -27.93 -33.35 -15.28
CA ARG A 2 -27.47 -32.99 -13.93
C ARG A 2 -25.97 -32.62 -13.84
N THR A 3 -25.13 -33.28 -14.63
CA THR A 3 -23.67 -33.08 -14.67
C THR A 3 -23.27 -31.76 -15.34
N LEU A 4 -24.04 -31.30 -16.33
CA LEU A 4 -23.82 -30.02 -17.03
C LEU A 4 -24.19 -28.81 -16.15
N LEU A 5 -25.18 -28.96 -15.28
CA LEU A 5 -25.57 -27.92 -14.33
C LEU A 5 -24.49 -27.69 -13.26
N LEU A 6 -23.82 -28.75 -12.82
CA LEU A 6 -22.72 -28.69 -11.84
C LEU A 6 -21.49 -27.98 -12.41
N ILE A 7 -21.16 -28.19 -13.69
CA ILE A 7 -20.06 -27.49 -14.37
C ILE A 7 -20.37 -26.00 -14.49
N PHE A 8 -21.62 -25.64 -14.82
CA PHE A 8 -22.04 -24.23 -14.90
C PHE A 8 -21.96 -23.50 -13.56
N ILE A 9 -22.32 -24.15 -12.44
CA ILE A 9 -22.20 -23.58 -11.09
C ILE A 9 -20.72 -23.41 -10.70
N PHE A 10 -19.85 -24.35 -11.08
CA PHE A 10 -18.41 -24.24 -10.83
C PHE A 10 -17.74 -23.13 -11.67
N CYS A 11 -18.16 -22.95 -12.92
CA CYS A 11 -17.68 -21.85 -13.78
C CYS A 11 -18.20 -20.47 -13.35
N PHE A 12 -19.37 -20.36 -12.71
CA PHE A 12 -19.86 -19.08 -12.16
C PHE A 12 -19.32 -18.77 -10.77
N SER A 13 -18.56 -19.69 -10.18
CA SER A 13 -17.74 -19.43 -9.00
C SER A 13 -16.40 -18.82 -9.39
N TYR A 14 -16.37 -17.97 -10.43
CA TYR A 14 -15.36 -16.93 -10.51
C TYR A 14 -15.60 -16.06 -9.28
N SER A 15 -14.87 -16.37 -8.22
CA SER A 15 -14.63 -15.44 -7.13
C SER A 15 -14.19 -14.16 -7.80
N LEU A 16 -15.13 -13.21 -7.91
CA LEU A 16 -14.83 -11.80 -7.88
C LEU A 16 -14.12 -11.60 -6.55
N GLU A 17 -12.84 -11.93 -6.50
CA GLU A 17 -11.89 -11.24 -5.65
C GLU A 17 -11.94 -9.80 -6.15
N ALA A 18 -12.97 -9.07 -5.73
CA ALA A 18 -12.82 -7.65 -5.52
C ALA A 18 -11.58 -7.58 -4.64
N THR A 19 -10.47 -7.09 -5.19
CA THR A 19 -9.30 -6.70 -4.43
C THR A 19 -9.79 -5.65 -3.46
N ALA A 20 -10.22 -6.10 -2.30
CA ALA A 20 -10.89 -5.26 -1.35
C ALA A 20 -9.79 -4.49 -0.65
N ASP A 21 -9.59 -3.27 -1.13
CA ASP A 21 -8.70 -2.28 -0.55
C ASP A 21 -9.46 -1.62 0.60
N TYR A 22 -9.41 -2.27 1.76
CA TYR A 22 -10.17 -1.83 2.93
C TYR A 22 -9.48 -0.66 3.63
N PHE A 23 -8.18 -0.51 3.40
CA PHE A 23 -7.38 0.55 3.99
C PHE A 23 -6.98 1.56 2.93
N LYS A 24 -6.95 2.83 3.32
CA LYS A 24 -6.36 3.89 2.52
C LYS A 24 -4.87 3.96 2.76
N TRP A 25 -4.16 4.31 1.69
CA TRP A 25 -2.72 4.38 1.67
C TRP A 25 -2.24 5.74 1.16
N GLU A 26 -1.21 6.26 1.79
CA GLU A 26 -0.58 7.53 1.43
C GLU A 26 0.92 7.40 1.45
N ILE A 27 1.57 8.08 0.52
CA ILE A 27 3.01 8.29 0.52
C ILE A 27 3.27 9.70 1.02
N LEU A 28 4.10 9.85 2.05
CA LEU A 28 4.66 11.14 2.42
C LEU A 28 5.99 11.30 1.69
N PHE A 29 6.05 12.29 0.79
CA PHE A 29 7.25 12.62 0.03
C PHE A 29 7.93 13.85 0.62
N ALA A 30 9.14 13.67 1.11
CA ALA A 30 9.95 14.78 1.64
C ALA A 30 11.14 15.04 0.70
N ALA A 31 11.00 16.05 -0.17
CA ALA A 31 12.00 16.37 -1.19
C ALA A 31 13.39 16.71 -0.61
N LYS A 32 13.43 17.26 0.62
CA LYS A 32 14.65 17.69 1.29
C LYS A 32 15.20 16.68 2.30
N GLY A 33 14.55 15.53 2.52
CA GLY A 33 15.02 14.50 3.44
C GLY A 33 14.07 14.19 4.60
N PHE A 34 14.49 13.25 5.45
CA PHE A 34 13.69 12.79 6.57
C PHE A 34 13.47 13.91 7.60
N GLY A 35 12.23 14.04 8.10
CA GLY A 35 11.87 15.07 9.07
C GLY A 35 11.74 16.49 8.51
N THR A 36 11.81 16.68 7.19
CA THR A 36 11.47 17.95 6.55
C THR A 36 9.99 18.02 6.20
N GLU A 37 9.54 19.16 5.67
CA GLU A 37 8.23 19.29 5.06
C GLU A 37 8.00 18.19 4.01
N PHE A 38 6.77 17.69 3.98
CA PHE A 38 6.36 16.60 3.10
C PHE A 38 5.07 16.95 2.36
N GLU A 39 4.93 16.36 1.18
CA GLU A 39 3.70 16.35 0.41
C GLU A 39 3.05 14.97 0.52
N THR A 40 1.72 14.94 0.59
CA THR A 40 0.96 13.69 0.62
C THR A 40 0.56 13.30 -0.81
N ILE A 41 0.98 12.11 -1.22
CA ILE A 41 0.59 11.53 -2.51
C ILE A 41 -0.41 10.40 -2.23
N PRO A 42 -1.68 10.56 -2.63
CA PRO A 42 -2.71 9.54 -2.41
C PRO A 42 -2.49 8.34 -3.32
N LEU A 43 -2.71 7.14 -2.80
CA LEU A 43 -2.71 5.90 -3.57
C LEU A 43 -4.16 5.47 -3.81
N THR A 44 -4.61 5.43 -5.07
CA THR A 44 -6.01 5.15 -5.43
C THR A 44 -6.23 3.80 -6.12
N ALA A 45 -5.19 3.18 -6.69
CA ALA A 45 -5.20 1.79 -7.20
C ALA A 45 -3.78 1.34 -7.62
N ALA A 46 -3.63 0.05 -7.98
CA ALA A 46 -2.45 -0.45 -8.69
C ALA A 46 -2.32 0.22 -10.06
N GLY A 47 -1.17 0.80 -10.36
CA GLY A 47 -0.93 1.35 -11.69
C GLY A 47 0.44 1.95 -11.85
N LYS A 48 0.68 3.14 -11.29
CA LYS A 48 1.96 3.84 -11.32
C LYS A 48 1.82 5.09 -10.45
N VAL A 49 2.85 5.42 -9.68
CA VAL A 49 2.94 6.68 -8.95
C VAL A 49 4.02 7.50 -9.63
N GLU A 50 3.59 8.56 -10.32
CA GLU A 50 4.49 9.51 -10.98
C GLU A 50 4.68 10.72 -10.07
N PHE A 51 5.94 11.05 -9.83
CA PHE A 51 6.33 12.27 -9.13
C PHE A 51 6.56 13.38 -10.16
N ALA A 52 6.54 14.64 -9.73
CA ALA A 52 6.87 15.76 -10.61
C ALA A 52 8.28 15.67 -11.21
N ASP A 53 9.19 14.91 -10.57
CA ASP A 53 10.46 14.52 -11.15
C ASP A 53 10.30 13.19 -11.90
N ASN A 54 10.30 13.27 -13.22
CA ASN A 54 10.13 12.14 -14.15
C ASN A 54 11.24 11.06 -14.04
N LYS A 55 12.26 11.27 -13.20
CA LYS A 55 13.33 10.29 -12.94
C LYS A 55 12.97 9.23 -11.90
N ILE A 56 11.91 9.46 -11.13
CA ILE A 56 11.46 8.54 -10.08
C ILE A 56 10.17 7.89 -10.54
N GLU A 57 10.23 6.58 -10.77
CA GLU A 57 9.07 5.77 -11.07
C GLU A 57 8.81 4.83 -9.90
N CYS A 58 7.65 4.96 -9.27
CA CYS A 58 7.23 4.04 -8.23
C CYS A 58 5.98 3.29 -8.67
N ARG A 59 5.88 2.04 -8.22
CA ARG A 59 4.74 1.16 -8.50
C ARG A 59 4.38 0.40 -7.23
N MET A 60 3.09 0.22 -7.05
CA MET A 60 2.57 -0.62 -5.99
C MET A 60 2.53 -2.06 -6.51
N GLU A 61 3.06 -2.98 -5.71
CA GLU A 61 3.18 -4.40 -6.00
C GLU A 61 2.79 -5.25 -4.80
N SER A 62 2.69 -6.56 -5.02
CA SER A 62 2.56 -7.57 -3.95
C SER A 62 1.40 -7.27 -2.99
N PHE A 63 0.22 -7.04 -3.56
CA PHE A 63 -1.03 -6.83 -2.83
C PHE A 63 -1.54 -8.14 -2.25
N TRP A 64 -1.89 -8.16 -0.98
CA TRP A 64 -2.55 -9.30 -0.35
C TRP A 64 -3.46 -8.86 0.79
N THR A 65 -4.51 -9.65 1.01
CA THR A 65 -5.45 -9.44 2.11
C THR A 65 -5.66 -10.78 2.80
N ARG A 66 -5.70 -10.78 4.14
CA ARG A 66 -5.96 -11.97 4.96
C ARG A 66 -7.06 -11.65 5.97
N MET A 67 -8.14 -12.42 5.90
CA MET A 67 -9.20 -12.41 6.91
C MET A 67 -8.94 -13.52 7.93
N GLU A 68 -8.87 -13.15 9.19
CA GLU A 68 -8.82 -14.03 10.35
C GLU A 68 -10.09 -13.85 11.19
N ALA A 69 -10.33 -14.75 12.17
CA ALA A 69 -11.55 -14.78 12.96
C ALA A 69 -11.93 -13.41 13.54
N ASP A 70 -10.95 -12.65 14.02
CA ASP A 70 -11.13 -11.34 14.66
C ASP A 70 -10.41 -10.19 13.95
N LEU A 71 -9.86 -10.43 12.76
CA LEU A 71 -8.90 -9.51 12.17
C LEU A 71 -8.91 -9.49 10.66
N LEU A 72 -8.81 -8.28 10.11
CA LEU A 72 -8.49 -8.06 8.72
C LEU A 72 -7.06 -7.52 8.62
N LEU A 73 -6.25 -8.17 7.80
CA LEU A 73 -4.90 -7.74 7.45
C LEU A 73 -4.84 -7.43 5.97
N GLU A 74 -4.17 -6.34 5.60
CA GLU A 74 -3.90 -6.01 4.21
C GLU A 74 -2.45 -5.55 4.06
N GLY A 75 -1.74 -6.06 3.07
CA GLY A 75 -0.36 -5.68 2.79
C GLY A 75 -0.14 -5.30 1.35
N LYS A 76 0.74 -4.30 1.15
CA LYS A 76 1.19 -3.85 -0.17
C LYS A 76 2.67 -3.48 -0.11
N THR A 77 3.34 -3.52 -1.25
CA THR A 77 4.75 -3.12 -1.39
C THR A 77 4.86 -1.96 -2.35
N LEU A 78 5.49 -0.86 -1.94
CA LEU A 78 5.89 0.22 -2.84
C LEU A 78 7.30 -0.09 -3.34
N ALA A 79 7.45 -0.34 -4.64
CA ALA A 79 8.74 -0.50 -5.31
C ALA A 79 9.03 0.76 -6.13
N CYS A 80 10.21 1.35 -5.96
CA CYS A 80 10.63 2.55 -6.65
C CYS A 80 11.96 2.33 -7.34
N VAL A 81 12.02 2.73 -8.62
CA VAL A 81 13.22 2.68 -9.45
C VAL A 81 13.71 4.11 -9.69
N ASN A 82 15.01 4.32 -9.51
CA ASN A 82 15.70 5.57 -9.82
C ASN A 82 17.02 5.23 -10.54
N GLY A 83 17.03 5.42 -11.86
CA GLY A 83 18.11 4.88 -12.71
C GLY A 83 18.16 3.35 -12.61
N ASP A 84 19.33 2.80 -12.30
CA ASP A 84 19.54 1.34 -12.18
C ASP A 84 19.31 0.79 -10.76
N LYS A 85 18.81 1.63 -9.84
CA LYS A 85 18.62 1.24 -8.43
C LYS A 85 17.16 1.13 -8.09
N GLU A 86 16.79 -0.02 -7.54
CA GLU A 86 15.47 -0.30 -7.00
C GLU A 86 15.51 -0.33 -5.48
N ASN A 87 14.50 0.26 -4.85
CA ASN A 87 14.24 0.13 -3.42
C ASN A 87 12.76 -0.16 -3.22
N SER A 88 12.45 -0.98 -2.23
CA SER A 88 11.07 -1.36 -1.91
C SER A 88 10.78 -1.28 -0.43
N VAL A 89 9.55 -0.89 -0.08
CA VAL A 89 9.04 -0.99 1.30
C VAL A 89 7.71 -1.71 1.28
N SER A 90 7.55 -2.68 2.18
CA SER A 90 6.29 -3.37 2.40
C SER A 90 5.68 -2.89 3.70
N VAL A 91 4.37 -2.65 3.68
CA VAL A 91 3.63 -2.27 4.87
C VAL A 91 2.39 -3.13 4.99
N VAL A 92 2.00 -3.40 6.22
CA VAL A 92 0.82 -4.21 6.56
C VAL A 92 -0.10 -3.38 7.45
N CYS A 93 -1.33 -3.20 6.99
CA CYS A 93 -2.46 -2.67 7.72
C CYS A 93 -3.17 -3.76 8.50
N ARG A 94 -3.76 -3.36 9.63
CA ARG A 94 -4.48 -4.28 10.53
C ARG A 94 -5.76 -3.62 11.02
N ASP A 95 -6.93 -4.17 10.78
CA ASP A 95 -8.20 -3.69 11.35
C ASP A 95 -8.81 -4.80 12.20
N ASN A 96 -9.23 -4.45 13.41
CA ASN A 96 -9.97 -5.36 14.26
C ASN A 96 -11.47 -5.12 14.05
N HIS A 97 -12.12 -6.07 13.37
CA HIS A 97 -13.52 -5.96 13.00
C HIS A 97 -14.45 -5.84 14.22
N LEU A 98 -14.01 -6.27 15.42
CA LEU A 98 -14.75 -6.20 16.67
C LEU A 98 -14.88 -4.77 17.23
N ASN A 99 -14.00 -3.84 16.83
CA ASN A 99 -13.95 -2.47 17.37
C ASN A 99 -14.60 -1.41 16.45
N ARG A 100 -15.43 -1.82 15.47
CA ARG A 100 -16.13 -0.94 14.51
C ARG A 100 -16.91 0.25 15.10
N LYS A 101 -17.19 0.29 16.41
CA LYS A 101 -17.92 1.38 17.09
C LYS A 101 -17.05 2.48 17.71
N TYR A 102 -15.73 2.32 17.78
CA TYR A 102 -14.86 3.25 18.54
C TYR A 102 -13.77 3.97 17.71
N ASN A 103 -13.68 3.77 16.40
CA ASN A 103 -12.74 4.50 15.54
C ASN A 103 -13.23 5.94 15.26
N LEU A 104 -13.30 6.77 16.30
CA LEU A 104 -13.52 8.23 16.22
C LEU A 104 -12.19 9.01 16.10
N LEU A 105 -11.06 8.32 16.18
CA LEU A 105 -9.73 8.86 15.95
C LEU A 105 -9.08 8.03 14.86
N LYS A 106 -8.29 8.70 13.99
CA LYS A 106 -7.32 8.06 13.10
C LYS A 106 -6.40 7.20 13.97
N GLU A 107 -6.78 5.96 14.27
CA GLU A 107 -5.92 5.09 15.06
C GLU A 107 -4.63 4.89 14.26
N LEU A 108 -3.55 5.22 14.97
CA LEU A 108 -2.19 5.36 14.48
C LEU A 108 -1.68 3.98 14.07
N TYR A 109 -2.00 3.56 12.85
CA TYR A 109 -1.27 2.46 12.27
C TYR A 109 0.20 2.85 12.14
N PRO A 110 1.12 1.89 12.38
CA PRO A 110 2.53 2.17 12.29
C PRO A 110 2.82 2.63 10.87
N ALA A 111 3.13 3.92 10.72
CA ALA A 111 3.85 4.37 9.56
C ALA A 111 5.10 3.50 9.43
N ALA A 112 5.48 3.14 8.21
CA ALA A 112 6.82 2.62 7.98
C ALA A 112 7.82 3.73 8.25
N ARG A 113 8.19 3.91 9.53
CA ARG A 113 9.18 4.89 9.98
C ARG A 113 10.55 4.65 9.33
N ASP A 114 10.77 3.45 8.79
CA ASP A 114 11.94 3.03 8.04
C ASP A 114 11.74 3.16 6.52
N GLY A 115 10.93 4.14 6.09
CA GLY A 115 10.87 4.56 4.70
C GLY A 115 12.26 4.72 4.06
N PHE A 116 12.34 4.64 2.74
CA PHE A 116 13.63 4.57 2.05
C PHE A 116 13.97 5.86 1.31
N ARG A 117 15.28 6.09 1.15
CA ARG A 117 15.80 7.17 0.32
C ARG A 117 15.66 6.77 -1.14
N LEU A 118 15.12 7.68 -1.93
CA LEU A 118 15.10 7.51 -3.40
C LEU A 118 16.52 7.58 -3.99
N PHE A 119 17.45 8.22 -3.27
CA PHE A 119 18.87 8.29 -3.63
C PHE A 119 19.71 7.63 -2.53
N PRO A 120 19.97 6.31 -2.60
CA PRO A 120 20.60 5.56 -1.51
C PRO A 120 22.06 5.98 -1.22
N LYS A 121 22.68 6.77 -2.09
CA LYS A 121 24.06 7.26 -1.92
C LYS A 121 24.18 8.58 -1.16
N MET A 122 23.07 9.24 -0.84
CA MET A 122 23.08 10.60 -0.29
C MET A 122 22.37 10.65 1.07
N GLY A 123 22.82 11.58 1.94
CA GLY A 123 22.41 11.71 3.35
C GLY A 123 21.04 12.36 3.57
N ASN A 124 20.88 13.11 4.66
CA ASN A 124 19.63 13.78 5.05
C ASN A 124 19.18 14.94 4.13
N GLY A 125 19.75 15.06 2.93
CA GLY A 125 19.40 16.09 1.94
C GLY A 125 18.75 15.52 0.69
N SER A 126 18.38 14.24 0.72
CA SER A 126 17.83 13.53 -0.44
C SER A 126 16.36 13.24 -0.28
N PRO A 127 15.61 13.17 -1.39
CA PRO A 127 14.23 12.76 -1.36
C PRO A 127 14.00 11.47 -0.59
N TYR A 128 13.01 11.51 0.30
CA TYR A 128 12.66 10.45 1.23
C TYR A 128 11.17 10.13 1.11
N LEU A 129 10.82 8.84 1.19
CA LEU A 129 9.44 8.36 1.13
C LEU A 129 9.07 7.61 2.40
N GLU A 130 7.91 7.95 2.98
CA GLU A 130 7.28 7.21 4.07
C GLU A 130 5.93 6.66 3.59
N LEU A 131 5.67 5.37 3.80
CA LEU A 131 4.38 4.75 3.45
C LEU A 131 3.50 4.67 4.71
N ARG A 132 2.27 5.18 4.59
CA ARG A 132 1.28 5.20 5.66
C ARG A 132 0.00 4.49 5.23
N CYS A 133 -0.57 3.75 6.17
CA CYS A 133 -1.86 3.11 6.04
C CYS A 133 -2.85 3.67 7.06
N TYR A 134 -4.12 3.81 6.68
CA TYR A 134 -5.21 4.21 7.58
C TYR A 134 -6.57 3.70 7.08
N PHE A 135 -7.61 3.92 7.90
CA PHE A 135 -9.00 3.53 7.60
C PHE A 135 -9.76 4.67 6.91
#